data_AF-A0A8T6S0I0-F1
#
_entry.id   AF-A0A8T6S0I0-F1
#
_cell.length_a   1.000
_cell.length_b   1.000
_cell.length_c   1.000
_cell.angle_alpha   90.00
_cell.angle_beta   90.00
_cell.angle_gamma   90.00
#
_symmetry.space_group_name_H-M   'P 1'
#
loop_
_entity.id
_entity.type
_entity.pdbx_description
1 polymer ?
#
loop_
_entity_poly.entity_id
_entity_poly.type
_entity_poly.pdbx_seq_one_letter_code
_entity_poly.pdbx_strand_id
1 'polypeptide(L)' 'MSPSDYKARMKIDWCPGCGNFGIINAIKKALVELGYGPDQAVVVS' A
#
# COMPACT_ATOMS: atom_id res chain seq x y z
N MET A 1 -8.21 -11.72 1.40
CA MET A 1 -7.60 -10.38 1.39
C MET A 1 -6.59 -10.31 0.26
N SER A 2 -6.53 -9.21 -0.47
CA SER A 2 -5.67 -9.00 -1.63
C SER A 2 -4.99 -7.62 -1.54
N PRO A 3 -3.84 -7.39 -2.21
CA PRO A 3 -3.20 -6.07 -2.22
C PRO A 3 -4.10 -4.95 -2.79
N SER A 4 -5.12 -5.32 -3.58
CA SER A 4 -6.11 -4.39 -4.14
C SER A 4 -7.08 -3.85 -3.08
N ASP A 5 -7.20 -4.51 -1.93
CA ASP A 5 -8.05 -4.06 -0.81
C ASP A 5 -7.45 -2.79 -0.16
N TYR A 6 -6.17 -2.51 -0.42
CA TYR A 6 -5.40 -1.36 0.06
C TYR A 6 -5.30 -0.22 -0.97
N LYS A 7 -6.33 -0.01 -1.79
CA LYS A 7 -6.32 1.08 -2.78
C LYS A 7 -6.32 2.45 -2.09
N ALA A 8 -5.45 3.33 -2.57
CA ALA A 8 -5.47 4.72 -2.14
C ALA A 8 -6.77 5.37 -2.60
N ARG A 9 -7.37 6.21 -1.74
CA ARG A 9 -8.57 6.98 -2.09
C ARG A 9 -8.27 8.14 -3.05
N MET A 10 -7.02 8.61 -3.05
CA MET A 10 -6.53 9.68 -3.91
C MET A 10 -5.63 9.14 -5.01
N LYS A 11 -5.57 9.89 -6.11
CA LYS A 11 -4.58 9.66 -7.16
C LYS A 11 -3.19 9.96 -6.62
N ILE A 12 -2.21 9.18 -7.06
CA ILE A 12 -0.81 9.36 -6.69
C ILE A 12 -0.15 10.34 -7.67
N ASP A 13 0.50 11.36 -7.14
CA ASP A 13 1.16 12.44 -7.91
C ASP A 13 2.67 12.22 -8.08
N TRP A 14 3.16 11.00 -7.84
CA TRP A 14 4.57 10.66 -8.06
C TRP A 14 4.92 10.56 -9.55
N CYS A 15 6.16 10.93 -9.89
CA CYS A 15 6.66 10.89 -11.25
C CYS A 15 6.61 9.47 -11.86
N PRO A 16 6.45 9.34 -13.19
CA PRO A 16 6.60 8.05 -13.87
C PRO A 16 7.96 7.43 -13.57
N GLY A 17 7.97 6.15 -13.15
CA GLY A 17 9.19 5.45 -12.75
C GLY A 17 9.66 5.70 -11.31
N CYS A 18 8.93 6.48 -10.51
CA CYS A 18 9.29 6.71 -9.10
C CYS A 18 9.34 5.39 -8.30
N GLY A 19 10.42 5.16 -7.55
CA GLY A 19 10.60 3.96 -6.72
C GLY A 19 9.56 3.80 -5.61
N ASN A 20 8.90 4.88 -5.20
CA ASN A 20 7.85 4.85 -4.17
C ASN A 20 6.66 3.96 -4.56
N PHE A 21 6.39 3.77 -5.86
CA PHE A 21 5.41 2.79 -6.32
C PHE A 21 5.79 1.36 -5.94
N GLY A 22 7.08 1.03 -5.99
CA GLY A 22 7.61 -0.26 -5.53
C GLY A 22 7.44 -0.42 -4.02
N ILE A 23 7.80 0.61 -3.25
CA ILE A 23 7.69 0.61 -1.78
C ILE A 23 6.24 0.40 -1.35
N ILE A 24 5.29 1.18 -1.88
CA ILE A 24 3.88 1.06 -1.46
C ILE A 24 3.29 -0.29 -1.86
N ASN A 25 3.71 -0.88 -2.99
CA ASN A 25 3.29 -2.22 -3.39
C ASN A 25 3.86 -3.30 -2.46
N ALA A 26 5.11 -3.15 -2.00
CA ALA A 26 5.72 -4.07 -1.05
C ALA A 26 5.00 -4.03 0.31
N ILE A 27 4.67 -2.83 0.81
CA ILE A 27 3.91 -2.67 2.08
C ILE A 27 2.55 -3.37 2.00
N LYS A 28 1.79 -3.15 0.91
CA LYS A 28 0.49 -3.80 0.72
C LYS A 28 0.58 -5.32 0.69
N LYS A 29 1.60 -5.87 0.03
CA LYS A 29 1.84 -7.33 0.02
C LYS A 29 2.16 -7.85 1.41
N ALA A 30 3.06 -7.19 2.14
CA ALA A 30 3.43 -7.58 3.49
C ALA A 30 2.23 -7.61 4.44
N LEU A 31 1.34 -6.61 4.39
CA LEU A 31 0.13 -6.58 5.22
C LEU A 31 -0.81 -7.77 4.91
N VAL A 32 -0.96 -8.11 3.64
CA VAL A 32 -1.75 -9.28 3.21
C VAL A 32 -1.12 -10.59 3.68
N GLU A 33 0.20 -10.74 3.52
CA GLU A 33 0.96 -11.92 3.96
C GLU A 33 0.89 -12.12 5.47
N LEU A 34 0.88 -11.03 6.24
CA LEU A 34 0.73 -11.04 7.69
C LEU A 34 -0.72 -11.17 8.16
N GLY A 35 -1.70 -11.12 7.25
CA GLY A 35 -3.12 -11.26 7.59
C GLY A 35 -3.75 -10.05 8.26
N TYR A 36 -3.13 -8.87 8.19
CA TYR A 36 -3.72 -7.62 8.67
C TYR A 36 -4.63 -7.01 7.62
N GLY A 37 -5.79 -6.50 8.02
CA GLY A 37 -6.69 -5.67 7.22
C GLY A 37 -6.37 -4.16 7.30
N PRO A 38 -6.96 -3.33 6.41
CA PRO A 38 -6.71 -1.89 6.37
C PRO A 38 -7.10 -1.13 7.65
N ASP A 39 -8.05 -1.66 8.43
CA ASP A 39 -8.53 -1.14 9.71
C ASP A 39 -7.65 -1.55 10.90
N GLN A 40 -6.68 -2.43 10.69
CA GLN A 40 -5.83 -3.00 11.73
C GLN A 40 -4.41 -2.41 11.74
N ALA A 41 -4.10 -1.47 10.84
CA ALA A 41 -2.78 -0.84 10.73
C ALA A 41 -2.89 0.66 10.48
N VAL A 42 -1.93 1.42 11.04
CA VAL A 42 -1.80 2.88 10.82
C VAL A 42 -0.43 3.14 10.21
N VAL A 43 -0.41 3.88 9.10
CA VAL A 43 0.82 4.38 8.47
C VAL A 43 1.05 5.81 8.94
N VAL A 44 2.23 6.08 9.50
CA VAL A 44 2.64 7.41 9.98
C VAL A 44 3.81 7.90 9.12
N SER A 45 3.78 9.18 8.73
CA SER A 45 4.76 9.82 7.84
C SER A 45 5.05 11.25 8.28
#